data_AF-A0A1A3FQN8-F1
#
_entry.id   AF-A0A1A3FQN8-F1
#
_cell.length_a   1.000
_cell.length_b   1.000
_cell.length_c   1.000
_cell.angle_alpha   90.00
_cell.angle_beta   90.00
_cell.angle_gamma   90.00
#
_symmetry.space_group_name_H-M   'P 1'
#
loop_
_entity.id
_entity.type
_entity.pdbx_description
1 polymer ?
#
loop_
_entity_poly.entity_id
_entity_poly.type
_entity_poly.pdbx_seq_one_letter_code
_entity_poly.pdbx_strand_id
1 'polypeptide(L)'
;MSDENDELAAVLQYLEEDEKTARENGQNDLADQIATQRRKLLEAPPADLVQLFNDIADALETSLEAAGTDDILTGDTIIYLRRTAKDIDRHDR
;
A
#
# COMPACT_ATOMS: atom_id res chain seq x y z
N MET A 1 -18.71 4.38 4.84
CA MET A 1 -18.86 3.29 5.83
C MET A 1 -18.68 1.88 5.24
N SER A 2 -19.37 1.45 4.17
CA SER A 2 -19.05 0.15 3.51
C SER A 2 -17.83 0.29 2.59
N ASP A 3 -17.85 1.30 1.71
CA ASP A 3 -16.85 1.45 0.66
C ASP A 3 -15.41 1.61 1.19
N GLU A 4 -15.20 2.37 2.27
CA GLU A 4 -13.85 2.57 2.84
C GLU A 4 -13.27 1.30 3.48
N ASN A 5 -14.12 0.48 4.10
CA ASN A 5 -13.68 -0.79 4.68
C ASN A 5 -13.40 -1.83 3.59
N ASP A 6 -14.18 -1.82 2.51
CA ASP A 6 -13.96 -2.67 1.35
C ASP A 6 -12.67 -2.28 0.61
N GLU A 7 -12.40 -0.98 0.46
CA GLU A 7 -11.15 -0.45 -0.07
C GLU A 7 -9.94 -0.77 0.82
N LEU A 8 -10.08 -0.62 2.14
CA LEU A 8 -9.04 -1.01 3.09
C LEU A 8 -8.72 -2.51 2.99
N ALA A 9 -9.73 -3.36 2.88
CA ALA A 9 -9.55 -4.80 2.70
C ALA A 9 -8.83 -5.13 1.37
N ALA A 10 -9.17 -4.43 0.28
CA ALA A 10 -8.51 -4.58 -1.01
C ALA A 10 -7.02 -4.17 -0.93
N VAL A 11 -6.72 -3.02 -0.32
CA VAL A 11 -5.34 -2.57 -0.12
C VAL A 11 -4.54 -3.58 0.71
N LEU A 12 -5.12 -4.12 1.79
CA LEU A 12 -4.47 -5.14 2.61
C LEU A 12 -4.15 -6.41 1.83
N GLN A 13 -5.02 -6.78 0.88
CA GLN A 13 -4.78 -7.92 -0.01
C GLN A 13 -3.64 -7.65 -0.99
N TYR A 14 -3.61 -6.48 -1.64
CA TYR A 14 -2.51 -6.10 -2.53
C TYR A 14 -1.16 -6.13 -1.82
N LEU A 15 -1.07 -5.54 -0.62
CA LEU A 15 0.16 -5.56 0.17
C LEU A 15 0.56 -6.98 0.60
N GLU A 16 -0.38 -7.89 0.82
CA GLU A 16 -0.07 -9.29 1.11
C GLU A 16 0.53 -10.03 -0.10
N GLU A 17 -0.03 -9.78 -1.29
CA GLU A 17 0.49 -10.35 -2.55
C GLU A 17 1.88 -9.80 -2.86
N ASP A 18 2.09 -8.49 -2.73
CA ASP A 18 3.40 -7.85 -2.90
C ASP A 18 4.43 -8.37 -1.91
N GLU A 19 4.08 -8.48 -0.62
CA GLU A 19 4.99 -9.02 0.41
C GLU A 19 5.46 -10.43 0.03
N LYS A 20 4.51 -11.27 -0.41
CA LYS A 20 4.80 -12.64 -0.78
C LYS A 20 5.71 -12.70 -2.02
N THR A 21 5.39 -11.96 -3.07
CA THR A 21 6.18 -11.93 -4.30
C THR A 21 7.59 -11.38 -4.05
N ALA A 22 7.71 -10.31 -3.27
CA ALA A 22 9.01 -9.76 -2.88
C ALA A 22 9.87 -10.80 -2.13
N ARG A 23 9.28 -11.60 -1.22
CA ARG A 23 10.00 -12.71 -0.56
C ARG A 23 10.41 -13.81 -1.53
N GLU A 24 9.51 -14.22 -2.43
CA GLU A 24 9.80 -15.24 -3.44
C GLU A 24 10.94 -14.81 -4.39
N ASN A 25 11.04 -13.52 -4.68
CA ASN A 25 12.10 -12.91 -5.49
C ASN A 25 13.39 -12.61 -4.71
N GLY A 26 13.42 -12.84 -3.39
CA GLY A 26 14.57 -12.54 -2.53
C GLY A 26 14.77 -11.06 -2.21
N GLN A 27 13.78 -10.20 -2.49
CA GLN A 27 13.75 -8.77 -2.14
C GLN A 27 13.32 -8.59 -0.68
N ASN A 28 14.11 -9.11 0.27
CA ASN A 28 13.74 -9.16 1.69
C ASN A 28 13.50 -7.77 2.30
N ASP A 29 14.29 -6.77 1.93
CA ASP A 29 14.13 -5.40 2.45
C ASP A 29 12.79 -4.79 2.01
N LEU A 30 12.41 -5.00 0.74
CA LEU A 30 11.12 -4.56 0.19
C LEU A 30 9.97 -5.30 0.87
N ALA A 31 10.08 -6.62 1.04
CA ALA A 31 9.08 -7.43 1.72
C ALA A 31 8.85 -6.97 3.18
N ASP A 32 9.92 -6.64 3.90
CA ASP A 32 9.84 -6.17 5.29
C ASP A 32 9.20 -4.77 5.38
N GLN A 33 9.46 -3.90 4.40
CA GLN A 33 8.80 -2.60 4.29
C GLN A 33 7.32 -2.75 3.99
N ILE A 34 6.94 -3.60 3.03
CA ILE A 34 5.53 -3.90 2.72
C ILE A 34 4.81 -4.46 3.95
N ALA A 35 5.41 -5.44 4.64
CA ALA A 35 4.86 -6.01 5.86
C ALA A 35 4.67 -4.95 6.96
N THR A 36 5.57 -3.98 7.05
CA THR A 36 5.47 -2.86 7.99
C THR A 36 4.28 -1.96 7.65
N GLN A 37 4.07 -1.61 6.38
CA GLN A 37 2.92 -0.79 5.97
C GLN A 37 1.59 -1.55 6.16
N ARG A 38 1.56 -2.84 5.83
CA ARG A 38 0.40 -3.71 6.06
C ARG A 38 0.01 -3.75 7.54
N ARG A 39 0.97 -3.84 8.46
CA ARG A 39 0.68 -3.77 9.91
C ARG A 39 0.08 -2.43 10.34
N LYS A 40 0.56 -1.30 9.80
CA LYS A 40 -0.02 0.02 10.12
C LYS A 40 -1.50 0.12 9.74
N LEU A 41 -1.91 -0.54 8.65
CA LEU A 41 -3.31 -0.59 8.23
C LEU A 41 -4.17 -1.48 9.13
N LEU A 42 -3.58 -2.51 9.74
CA LEU A 42 -4.26 -3.41 10.67
C LEU A 42 -4.38 -2.84 12.09
N GLU A 43 -3.44 -2.00 12.51
CA GLU A 43 -3.46 -1.32 13.81
C GLU A 43 -4.32 -0.05 13.74
N ALA A 44 -5.64 -0.22 13.96
CA ALA A 44 -6.65 0.84 14.06
C ALA A 44 -6.52 1.93 12.97
N PRO A 45 -7.22 1.78 11.82
CA PRO A 45 -7.04 2.68 10.68
C PRO A 45 -7.16 4.14 11.15
N PRO A 46 -6.17 4.99 10.83
CA PRO A 46 -6.18 6.39 11.25
C PRO A 46 -7.44 7.07 10.74
N ALA A 47 -7.87 8.12 11.46
CA ALA A 47 -9.06 8.90 11.13
C ALA A 47 -9.03 9.51 9.71
N ASP A 48 -7.86 9.52 9.08
CA ASP A 48 -7.64 9.97 7.70
C ASP A 48 -6.98 8.85 6.88
N LEU A 49 -7.80 8.04 6.21
CA LEU A 49 -7.36 6.98 5.31
C LEU A 49 -6.70 7.54 4.04
N VAL A 50 -7.09 8.74 3.61
CA VAL A 50 -6.52 9.40 2.42
C VAL A 50 -5.04 9.69 2.67
N GLN A 51 -4.72 10.29 3.81
CA GLN A 51 -3.34 10.57 4.16
C GLN A 51 -2.53 9.27 4.30
N LEU A 52 -3.09 8.26 4.97
CA LEU A 52 -2.37 6.99 5.17
C LEU A 52 -2.05 6.28 3.84
N PHE A 53 -2.99 6.19 2.90
CA PHE A 53 -2.73 5.54 1.62
C PHE A 53 -1.67 6.26 0.80
N ASN A 54 -1.62 7.59 0.85
CA ASN A 54 -0.55 8.36 0.23
C ASN A 54 0.81 8.11 0.92
N ASP A 55 0.85 8.12 2.25
CA ASP A 55 2.09 7.84 3.00
C ASP A 55 2.64 6.44 2.71
N ILE A 56 1.77 5.43 2.56
CA ILE A 56 2.16 4.07 2.18
C ILE A 56 2.69 4.05 0.74
N ALA A 57 2.00 4.70 -0.19
CA ALA A 57 2.44 4.78 -1.58
C ALA A 57 3.82 5.43 -1.71
N ASP A 58 4.07 6.53 -1.00
CA ASP A 58 5.35 7.23 -1.01
C ASP A 58 6.48 6.39 -0.39
N ALA A 59 6.17 5.64 0.67
CA ALA A 59 7.13 4.72 1.28
C ALA A 59 7.51 3.58 0.33
N LEU A 60 6.54 3.00 -0.39
CA LEU A 60 6.80 1.94 -1.37
C LEU A 60 7.57 2.48 -2.59
N GLU A 61 7.23 3.67 -3.09
CA GLU A 61 7.94 4.32 -4.20
C GLU A 61 9.41 4.58 -3.84
N THR A 62 9.67 5.14 -2.65
CA THR A 62 11.04 5.34 -2.13
C THR A 62 11.81 4.02 -2.03
N SER A 63 11.12 2.95 -1.66
CA SER A 63 11.71 1.62 -1.48
C SER A 63 12.12 1.00 -2.81
N LEU A 64 11.29 1.14 -3.84
CA LEU A 64 11.62 0.71 -5.21
C LEU A 64 12.80 1.50 -5.78
N GLU A 65 12.80 2.83 -5.59
CA GLU A 65 13.90 3.69 -6.01
C GLU A 65 15.22 3.30 -5.33
N ALA A 66 15.18 3.04 -4.01
CA ALA A 66 16.35 2.64 -3.24
C ALA A 66 16.88 1.24 -3.63
N ALA A 67 15.97 0.32 -3.93
CA ALA A 67 16.32 -1.03 -4.38
C ALA A 67 16.79 -1.05 -5.85
N GLY A 68 16.53 0.02 -6.60
CA GLY A 68 16.83 0.09 -8.03
C GLY A 68 16.05 -0.93 -8.85
N THR A 69 14.88 -1.37 -8.37
CA THR A 69 14.07 -2.42 -8.98
C THR A 69 12.84 -1.83 -9.64
N ASP A 70 12.59 -2.20 -10.89
CA ASP A 70 11.34 -1.90 -11.60
C ASP A 70 10.33 -3.02 -11.34
N ASP A 71 9.89 -3.12 -10.08
CA ASP A 71 8.92 -4.14 -9.66
C ASP A 71 7.50 -3.69 -10.07
N ILE A 72 7.01 -4.29 -11.16
CA ILE A 72 5.72 -3.93 -11.76
C ILE A 72 4.57 -4.12 -10.77
N LEU A 73 4.62 -5.19 -9.96
CA LEU A 73 3.55 -5.52 -9.02
C LEU A 73 3.44 -4.44 -7.93
N THR A 74 4.56 -4.09 -7.29
CA THR A 74 4.62 -2.99 -6.32
C THR A 74 4.23 -1.65 -6.95
N GLY A 75 4.61 -1.42 -8.22
CA GLY A 75 4.19 -0.26 -8.99
C GLY A 75 2.67 -0.17 -9.17
N ASP A 76 2.01 -1.28 -9.50
CA ASP A 76 0.55 -1.36 -9.60
C ASP A 76 -0.12 -1.09 -8.25
N THR A 77 0.43 -1.61 -7.15
CA THR A 77 -0.05 -1.34 -5.78
C THR A 77 0.05 0.14 -5.42
N ILE A 78 1.15 0.81 -5.78
CA ILE A 78 1.31 2.27 -5.57
C ILE A 78 0.23 3.05 -6.34
N ILE A 79 -0.02 2.68 -7.60
CA ILE A 79 -1.07 3.32 -8.42
C ILE A 79 -2.45 3.10 -7.79
N TYR A 80 -2.73 1.88 -7.33
CA TYR A 80 -3.98 1.54 -6.67
C TYR A 80 -4.20 2.39 -5.41
N LEU A 81 -3.22 2.43 -4.52
CA LEU A 81 -3.25 3.24 -3.28
C LEU A 81 -3.57 4.71 -3.56
N ARG A 82 -2.88 5.34 -4.52
CA ARG A 82 -3.10 6.75 -4.87
C ARG A 82 -4.48 6.99 -5.47
N ARG A 83 -4.99 6.02 -6.23
CA ARG A 83 -6.35 6.09 -6.78
C ARG A 83 -7.39 5.98 -5.68
N THR A 84 -7.28 4.97 -4.80
CA THR A 84 -8.18 4.77 -3.66
C THR A 84 -8.21 5.99 -2.75
N ALA A 85 -7.05 6.58 -2.43
CA ALA A 85 -6.98 7.81 -1.65
C ALA A 85 -7.80 8.96 -2.29
N LYS A 86 -7.68 9.13 -3.60
CA LYS A 86 -8.42 10.15 -4.35
C LYS A 86 -9.92 9.86 -4.41
N ASP A 87 -10.30 8.60 -4.54
CA ASP A 87 -11.70 8.18 -4.58
C ASP A 87 -12.37 8.37 -3.20
N ILE A 88 -11.64 8.18 -2.09
CA ILE A 88 -12.10 8.50 -0.73
C ILE A 88 -12.22 10.01 -0.51
N ASP A 89 -11.20 10.82 -0.83
CA ASP A 89 -11.24 12.30 -0.73
C ASP A 89 -12.42 12.92 -1.49
N ARG A 90 -12.82 12.28 -2.60
CA ARG A 90 -13.96 12.72 -3.40
C ARG A 90 -15.31 12.40 -2.76
N HIS A 91 -15.43 11.30 -2.02
CA HIS A 91 -16.67 10.92 -1.34
C HIS A 91 -16.91 11.73 -0.06
N ASP A 92 -15.86 12.27 0.56
CA ASP A 92 -15.94 13.09 1.78
C ASP A 92 -16.23 14.59 1.54
N ARG A 93 -16.26 15.04 0.28
CA ARG A 93 -16.58 16.43 -0.13
C ARG A 93 -18.04 16.65 -0.53
#